data_AF-A0A8H6SKS1-F1
#
_entry.id   AF-A0A8H6SKS1-F1
#
_cell.length_a   1.000
_cell.length_b   1.000
_cell.length_c   1.000
_cell.angle_alpha   90.00
_cell.angle_beta   90.00
_cell.angle_gamma   90.00
#
_symmetry.space_group_name_H-M   'P 1'
#
loop_
_entity.id
_entity.type
_entity.pdbx_description
1 polymer ?
#
loop_
_entity_poly.entity_id
_entity_poly.type
_entity_poly.pdbx_seq_one_letter_code
_entity_poly.pdbx_strand_id
1 'polypeptide(L)'
;MEFIKFLLTTVAVAGPTTPIIYNFSVQASTLLRLTPHKPAQPSNVSKRYHLLTLHGKITGWDFYRSLETETNAMGVKPPDRYQVFLRIAREYRHLLSLKRAGRGYDSRGMLGTTPGELAVRCPACPRPGVNLPDD
;
A
#
# COMPACT_ATOMS: atom_id res chain seq x y z
N MET A 1 19.49 -12.02 -11.23
CA MET A 1 18.98 -13.41 -11.30
C MET A 1 18.47 -13.98 -9.97
N GLU A 2 18.61 -13.31 -8.83
CA GLU A 2 18.10 -13.79 -7.54
C GLU A 2 16.63 -13.41 -7.24
N PHE A 3 16.03 -12.51 -8.05
CA PHE A 3 14.63 -12.09 -7.88
C PHE A 3 13.60 -13.15 -8.30
N ILE A 4 13.98 -14.08 -9.19
CA ILE A 4 13.10 -15.15 -9.69
C ILE A 4 13.06 -16.33 -8.71
N LYS A 5 14.15 -16.60 -7.99
CA LYS A 5 14.18 -17.66 -6.96
C LYS A 5 13.27 -17.34 -5.76
N PHE A 6 13.12 -16.07 -5.39
CA PHE A 6 12.24 -15.65 -4.29
C PHE A 6 10.73 -15.83 -4.60
N LEU A 7 10.36 -15.80 -5.88
CA LEU A 7 8.97 -16.03 -6.31
C LEU A 7 8.63 -17.52 -6.46
N LEU A 8 9.61 -18.40 -6.65
CA LEU A 8 9.37 -19.83 -6.85
C LEU A 8 9.37 -20.63 -5.54
N THR A 9 10.09 -20.21 -4.50
CA THR A 9 10.10 -20.90 -3.20
C THR A 9 8.84 -20.68 -2.36
N THR A 10 7.98 -19.72 -2.72
CA THR A 10 6.70 -19.46 -2.02
C THR A 10 5.53 -20.31 -2.51
N VAL A 11 5.70 -21.08 -3.59
CA VAL A 11 4.61 -21.88 -4.19
C VAL A 11 4.59 -23.33 -3.66
N ALA A 12 5.65 -23.81 -2.99
CA ALA A 12 5.81 -25.24 -2.69
C ALA A 12 5.21 -25.76 -1.36
N VAL A 13 4.42 -24.99 -0.61
CA VAL A 13 3.88 -25.45 0.71
C VAL A 13 2.34 -25.42 0.82
N ALA A 14 1.60 -25.12 -0.24
CA ALA A 14 0.13 -25.06 -0.16
C ALA A 14 -0.52 -26.43 -0.42
N GLY A 15 -0.77 -27.20 0.64
CA GLY A 15 -1.82 -28.23 0.64
C GLY A 15 -3.22 -27.61 0.48
N PRO A 16 -4.25 -28.40 0.09
CA PRO A 16 -5.46 -27.90 -0.57
C PRO A 16 -6.52 -27.20 0.31
N THR A 17 -6.26 -26.83 1.57
CA THR A 17 -7.34 -26.42 2.50
C THR A 17 -7.14 -25.14 3.33
N THR A 18 -6.12 -24.31 3.08
CA THR A 18 -5.96 -23.05 3.85
C THR A 18 -6.25 -21.79 3.03
N PRO A 19 -7.14 -20.88 3.49
CA PRO A 19 -7.49 -19.67 2.74
C PRO A 19 -6.29 -18.72 2.63
N ILE A 20 -6.06 -18.24 1.41
CA ILE A 20 -4.96 -17.38 0.91
C ILE A 20 -4.75 -16.06 1.71
N ILE A 21 -5.64 -15.76 2.67
CA ILE A 21 -5.64 -14.52 3.46
C ILE A 21 -4.61 -14.55 4.60
N TYR A 22 -4.26 -15.74 5.13
CA TYR A 22 -3.40 -15.83 6.33
C TYR A 22 -1.89 -15.73 6.06
N ASN A 23 -1.41 -15.93 4.83
CA ASN A 23 0.03 -15.98 4.57
C ASN A 23 0.68 -14.62 4.25
N PHE A 24 -0.10 -13.57 3.96
CA PHE A 24 0.46 -12.23 3.78
C PHE A 24 0.76 -11.52 5.13
N SER A 25 0.08 -11.90 6.21
CA SER A 25 0.33 -11.31 7.54
C SER A 25 1.62 -11.83 8.18
N VAL A 26 2.01 -13.08 7.92
CA VAL A 26 3.25 -13.65 8.46
C VAL A 26 4.48 -13.14 7.69
N GLN A 27 4.44 -13.05 6.36
CA GLN A 27 5.57 -12.52 5.58
C GLN A 27 5.75 -10.99 5.72
N ALA A 28 4.68 -10.24 5.97
CA ALA A 28 4.80 -8.84 6.38
C ALA A 28 5.49 -8.72 7.76
N SER A 29 5.29 -9.67 8.67
CA SER A 29 5.89 -9.67 10.00
C SER A 29 7.38 -10.04 10.02
N THR A 30 7.85 -10.86 9.07
CA THR A 30 9.28 -11.24 8.97
C THR A 30 10.11 -10.14 8.30
N LEU A 31 9.55 -9.41 7.33
CA LEU A 31 10.18 -8.20 6.76
C LEU A 31 10.09 -6.96 7.67
N LEU A 32 9.18 -6.95 8.66
CA LEU A 32 9.10 -5.89 9.66
C LEU A 32 10.17 -5.99 10.77
N ARG A 33 10.97 -7.07 10.81
CA ARG A 33 11.85 -7.39 11.94
C ARG A 33 13.34 -7.15 11.68
N LEU A 34 13.68 -6.27 10.74
CA LEU A 34 15.06 -5.81 10.52
C LEU A 34 15.10 -4.29 10.32
N THR A 35 15.03 -3.56 11.42
CA THR A 35 15.72 -2.29 11.75
C THR A 35 14.80 -1.38 12.59
N PRO A 36 15.15 -1.07 13.85
CA PRO A 36 14.35 -0.18 14.70
C PRO A 36 14.41 1.30 14.27
N HIS A 37 15.24 1.64 13.28
CA HIS A 37 15.58 3.03 12.94
C HIS A 37 15.24 3.49 11.52
N LYS A 38 14.68 2.63 10.66
CA LYS A 38 14.24 3.03 9.33
C LYS A 38 12.76 2.70 9.15
N PRO A 39 11.87 3.72 9.04
CA PRO A 39 10.48 3.43 8.70
C PRO A 39 10.47 2.71 7.35
N ALA A 40 9.73 1.60 7.27
CA ALA A 40 9.58 0.79 6.06
C ALA A 40 9.49 1.70 4.83
N GLN A 41 10.58 1.79 4.07
CA GLN A 41 10.60 2.67 2.92
C GLN A 41 9.78 1.99 1.83
N PRO A 42 8.76 2.65 1.29
CA PRO A 42 8.01 2.07 0.18
C PRO A 42 8.96 1.81 -0.98
N SER A 43 8.70 0.74 -1.73
CA SER A 43 9.37 0.51 -3.00
C SER A 43 9.34 1.80 -3.83
N ASN A 44 10.47 2.14 -4.45
CA ASN A 44 10.62 3.28 -5.36
C ASN A 44 9.44 3.42 -6.33
N VAL A 45 8.89 2.29 -6.81
CA VAL A 45 7.72 2.21 -7.70
C VAL A 45 6.45 2.79 -7.06
N SER A 46 6.07 2.35 -5.85
CA SER A 46 4.82 2.80 -5.20
C SER A 46 4.87 4.29 -4.85
N LYS A 47 6.06 4.77 -4.44
CA LYS A 47 6.29 6.19 -4.19
C LYS A 47 6.16 7.01 -5.48
N ARG A 48 6.80 6.58 -6.57
CA ARG A 48 6.71 7.23 -7.90
C ARG A 48 5.26 7.27 -8.38
N TYR A 49 4.54 6.16 -8.29
CA TYR A 49 3.12 6.08 -8.65
C TYR A 49 2.27 7.09 -7.88
N HIS A 50 2.44 7.15 -6.56
CA HIS A 50 1.66 8.06 -5.72
C HIS A 50 1.90 9.52 -6.08
N LEU A 51 3.16 9.94 -6.26
CA LEU A 51 3.50 11.32 -6.65
C LEU A 51 2.96 11.67 -8.04
N LEU A 52 3.11 10.77 -9.01
CA LEU A 52 2.61 10.98 -10.37
C LEU A 52 1.08 11.04 -10.44
N THR A 53 0.39 10.26 -9.61
CA THR A 53 -1.08 10.33 -9.52
C THR A 53 -1.53 11.66 -8.90
N LEU A 54 -0.80 12.18 -7.92
CA LEU A 54 -1.12 13.46 -7.26
C LEU A 54 -0.90 14.67 -8.17
N HIS A 55 0.21 14.71 -8.92
CA HIS A 55 0.57 15.88 -9.74
C HIS A 55 0.15 15.76 -11.21
N GLY A 56 0.32 14.58 -11.81
CA GLY A 56 0.20 14.39 -13.25
C GLY A 56 -1.14 13.84 -13.72
N LYS A 57 -2.09 13.57 -12.82
CA LYS A 57 -3.38 12.92 -13.13
C LYS A 57 -3.24 11.63 -13.95
N ILE A 58 -2.14 10.89 -13.75
CA ILE A 58 -1.86 9.65 -14.48
C ILE A 58 -2.77 8.54 -13.97
N THR A 59 -3.33 7.75 -14.90
CA THR A 59 -4.15 6.60 -14.54
C THR A 59 -3.28 5.45 -14.02
N GLY A 60 -3.87 4.57 -13.19
CA GLY A 60 -3.16 3.37 -12.76
C GLY A 60 -2.71 2.50 -13.92
N TRP A 61 -3.50 2.46 -15.00
CA TRP A 61 -3.22 1.67 -16.19
C TRP A 61 -2.02 2.21 -16.97
N ASP A 62 -1.95 3.51 -17.23
CA ASP A 62 -0.85 4.12 -17.99
C ASP A 62 0.48 3.98 -17.25
N PHE A 63 0.46 4.15 -15.92
CA PHE A 63 1.64 3.91 -15.10
C PHE A 63 2.05 2.44 -15.13
N TYR A 64 1.11 1.50 -15.00
CA TYR A 64 1.41 0.08 -15.08
C TYR A 64 1.98 -0.32 -16.45
N ARG A 65 1.41 0.21 -17.55
CA ARG A 65 1.91 0.00 -18.90
C ARG A 65 3.32 0.56 -19.08
N SER A 66 3.65 1.71 -18.47
CA SER A 66 5.01 2.24 -18.48
C SER A 66 6.00 1.29 -17.78
N LEU A 67 5.59 0.63 -16.69
CA LEU A 67 6.41 -0.40 -16.03
C LEU A 67 6.59 -1.64 -16.92
N GLU A 68 5.58 -2.08 -17.65
CA GLU A 68 5.69 -3.18 -18.60
C GLU A 68 6.73 -2.86 -19.68
N THR A 69 6.67 -1.65 -20.25
CA THR A 69 7.64 -1.16 -21.24
C THR A 69 9.06 -1.03 -20.66
N GLU A 70 9.21 -0.47 -19.45
CA GLU A 70 10.50 -0.36 -18.76
C GLU A 70 11.10 -1.74 -18.45
N THR A 71 10.27 -2.73 -18.14
CA THR A 71 10.71 -4.09 -17.79
C THR A 71 11.09 -4.91 -19.02
N ASN A 72 10.35 -4.77 -20.12
CA ASN A 72 10.61 -5.49 -21.35
C ASN A 72 10.25 -4.68 -22.61
N ALA A 73 11.22 -3.93 -23.10
CA ALA A 73 11.08 -3.13 -24.31
C ALA A 73 10.91 -3.96 -25.60
N MET A 74 11.17 -5.28 -25.57
CA MET A 74 11.05 -6.16 -26.75
C MET A 74 9.59 -6.56 -27.07
N GLY A 75 8.61 -6.06 -26.33
CA GLY A 75 7.18 -6.26 -26.61
C GLY A 75 6.61 -7.61 -26.17
N VAL A 76 7.43 -8.49 -25.57
CA VAL A 76 6.90 -9.74 -24.97
C VAL A 76 6.17 -9.39 -23.68
N LYS A 77 4.84 -9.50 -23.73
CA LYS A 77 3.95 -9.12 -22.63
C LYS A 77 4.13 -10.07 -21.44
N PRO A 78 4.50 -9.59 -20.24
CA PRO A 78 4.52 -10.41 -19.04
C PRO A 78 3.10 -10.84 -18.64
N PRO A 79 2.94 -11.84 -17.76
CA PRO A 79 1.63 -12.16 -17.20
C PRO A 79 1.00 -10.92 -16.55
N ASP A 80 -0.31 -10.77 -16.70
CA ASP A 80 -1.04 -9.61 -16.18
C ASP A 80 -0.97 -9.57 -14.65
N ARG A 81 -0.35 -8.52 -14.12
CA ARG A 81 -0.23 -8.22 -12.68
C ARG A 81 -0.87 -6.88 -12.33
N TYR A 82 -1.69 -6.32 -13.22
CA TYR A 82 -2.31 -5.01 -13.01
C TYR A 82 -3.15 -4.97 -11.73
N GLN A 83 -3.97 -6.00 -11.48
CA GLN A 83 -4.80 -6.08 -10.26
C GLN A 83 -3.96 -6.14 -8.98
N VAL A 84 -2.81 -6.83 -9.04
CA VAL A 84 -1.87 -6.93 -7.92
C VAL A 84 -1.23 -5.56 -7.66
N PHE A 85 -0.82 -4.85 -8.73
CA PHE A 85 -0.31 -3.50 -8.63
C PHE A 85 -1.32 -2.54 -7.97
N LEU A 86 -2.60 -2.59 -8.38
CA LEU A 86 -3.66 -1.79 -7.75
C LEU A 86 -3.88 -2.12 -6.27
N ARG A 87 -3.65 -3.37 -5.86
CA ARG A 87 -3.70 -3.76 -4.44
C ARG A 87 -2.55 -3.15 -3.65
N ILE A 88 -1.32 -3.30 -4.14
CA ILE A 88 -0.12 -2.69 -3.54
C ILE A 88 -0.27 -1.17 -3.42
N ALA A 89 -0.81 -0.52 -4.46
CA ALA A 89 -1.03 0.92 -4.44
C ALA A 89 -2.08 1.38 -3.40
N ARG A 90 -3.05 0.54 -3.07
CA ARG A 90 -4.04 0.80 -2.00
C ARG A 90 -3.42 0.62 -0.62
N GLU A 91 -2.69 -0.48 -0.43
CA GLU A 91 -1.96 -0.75 0.83
C GLU A 91 -0.96 0.36 1.13
N TYR A 92 -0.21 0.81 0.13
CA TYR A 92 0.73 1.91 0.28
C TYR A 92 0.04 3.21 0.73
N ARG A 93 -1.10 3.57 0.13
CA ARG A 93 -1.89 4.74 0.55
C ARG A 93 -2.41 4.60 1.98
N HIS A 94 -2.84 3.40 2.37
CA HIS A 94 -3.28 3.13 3.74
C HIS A 94 -2.13 3.31 4.76
N LEU A 95 -0.95 2.78 4.47
CA LEU A 95 0.25 2.97 5.30
C LEU A 95 0.62 4.46 5.44
N LEU A 96 0.50 5.25 4.37
CA LEU A 96 0.71 6.70 4.44
C LEU A 96 -0.33 7.38 5.35
N SER A 97 -1.60 6.98 5.30
CA SER A 97 -2.64 7.50 6.19
C SER A 97 -2.35 7.16 7.66
N LEU A 98 -1.95 5.91 7.95
CA LEU A 98 -1.56 5.50 9.30
C LEU A 98 -0.36 6.31 9.83
N LYS A 99 0.63 6.54 8.97
CA LYS A 99 1.80 7.37 9.30
C LYS A 99 1.41 8.81 9.60
N ARG A 100 0.54 9.42 8.78
CA ARG A 100 0.05 10.80 8.99
C ARG A 100 -0.76 10.94 10.28
N ALA A 101 -1.54 9.92 10.64
CA ALA A 101 -2.30 9.88 11.88
C ALA A 101 -1.46 9.51 13.11
N GLY A 102 -0.14 9.29 12.97
CA GLY A 102 0.73 8.98 14.11
C GLY A 102 0.49 7.61 14.75
N ARG A 103 -0.14 6.65 14.05
CA ARG A 103 -0.49 5.32 14.63
C ARG A 103 0.70 4.47 15.06
N GLY A 104 1.91 4.84 14.68
CA GLY A 104 3.13 4.23 15.20
C GLY A 104 3.40 4.54 16.67
N TYR A 105 2.82 5.61 17.23
CA TYR A 105 2.98 6.02 18.63
C TYR A 105 1.72 5.79 19.48
N ASP A 106 0.63 5.32 18.86
CA ASP A 106 -0.60 4.97 19.58
C ASP A 106 -0.40 3.65 20.33
N SER A 107 -0.82 3.58 21.60
CA SER A 107 -0.74 2.37 22.43
C SER A 107 -1.55 1.20 21.87
N ARG A 108 -2.61 1.47 21.10
CA ARG A 108 -3.39 0.45 20.39
C ARG A 108 -2.75 0.02 19.06
N GLY A 109 -1.72 0.73 18.61
CA GLY A 109 -1.01 0.49 17.35
C GLY A 109 -1.89 0.58 16.11
N MET A 110 -1.39 0.06 14.99
CA MET A 110 -2.12 0.06 13.71
C MET A 110 -3.39 -0.79 13.76
N LEU A 111 -3.34 -1.96 14.43
CA LEU A 111 -4.45 -2.92 14.47
C LEU A 111 -5.65 -2.40 15.27
N GLY A 112 -5.45 -1.48 16.20
CA GLY A 112 -6.54 -0.86 16.96
C GLY A 112 -7.24 0.30 16.26
N THR A 113 -6.87 0.63 15.01
CA THR A 113 -7.47 1.73 14.26
C THR A 113 -8.89 1.38 13.81
N THR A 114 -9.90 2.12 14.26
CA THR A 114 -11.30 1.85 13.91
C THR A 114 -11.70 2.46 12.55
N PRO A 115 -12.81 2.01 11.93
CA PRO A 115 -13.35 2.67 10.75
C PRO A 115 -13.58 4.17 10.99
N GLY A 116 -13.15 5.01 10.05
CA GLY A 116 -13.28 6.47 10.13
C GLY A 116 -12.21 7.17 10.99
N GLU A 117 -11.40 6.45 11.76
CA GLU A 117 -10.44 7.06 12.70
C GLU A 117 -9.24 7.74 12.03
N LEU A 118 -9.03 7.48 10.74
CA LEU A 118 -8.00 8.13 9.91
C LEU A 118 -8.59 9.21 8.99
N ALA A 119 -9.91 9.39 9.00
CA ALA A 119 -10.57 10.36 8.13
C ALA A 119 -10.33 11.78 8.65
N VAL A 120 -9.97 12.68 7.73
CA VAL A 120 -9.94 14.12 8.04
C VAL A 120 -11.38 14.60 8.10
N ARG A 121 -11.77 15.22 9.21
CA ARG A 121 -13.10 15.86 9.33
C ARG A 121 -13.19 16.97 8.29
N CYS A 122 -14.26 16.96 7.51
CA CYS A 122 -14.48 17.97 6.48
C CYS A 122 -14.57 19.36 7.13
N PRO A 123 -13.76 20.35 6.69
CA PRO A 123 -13.82 21.70 7.23
C PRO A 123 -15.05 22.48 6.76
N ALA A 124 -15.65 22.09 5.63
CA ALA A 124 -16.83 22.75 5.05
C ALA A 124 -18.15 22.23 5.62
N CYS A 125 -18.17 21.04 6.26
CA CYS A 125 -19.39 20.54 6.88
C CYS A 125 -19.76 21.43 8.08
N PRO A 126 -21.05 21.78 8.25
CA PRO A 126 -21.51 22.57 9.40
C PRO A 126 -21.28 21.80 10.70
N ARG A 127 -20.60 22.43 11.67
CA ARG A 127 -20.23 21.86 12.97
C ARG A 127 -20.53 22.90 14.05
N PRO A 128 -21.65 22.74 14.78
CA PRO A 128 -22.00 23.60 15.89
C PRO A 128 -20.83 23.71 16.89
N GLY A 129 -20.54 24.92 17.37
CA GLY A 129 -19.43 25.19 18.29
C GLY A 129 -18.02 25.02 17.70
N VAL A 130 -17.87 24.84 16.38
CA VAL A 130 -16.57 24.76 15.70
C VAL A 130 -16.46 25.76 14.56
N ASN A 131 -17.40 25.73 13.61
CA ASN A 131 -17.38 26.57 12.41
C ASN A 131 -18.76 27.13 12.04
N LEU A 132 -19.73 27.03 12.95
CA LEU A 132 -21.02 27.71 12.86
C LEU A 132 -21.09 28.78 13.96
N PRO A 133 -21.72 29.96 13.71
CA PRO A 133 -22.03 30.91 14.76
C PRO A 133 -22.98 30.29 15.78
N ASP A 134 -22.88 30.72 17.03
CA ASP A 134 -23.90 30.46 18.04
C ASP A 134 -25.18 31.25 17.66
N ASP A 135 -26.35 30.71 18.00
CA ASP A 135 -27.67 31.30 17.65
C ASP A 135 -27.80 32.78 18.06
#